data_AF-F8JN83-F1
#
_entry.id   AF-F8JN83-F1
#
_cell.length_a   1.000
_cell.length_b   1.000
_cell.length_c   1.000
_cell.angle_alpha   90.00
_cell.angle_beta   90.00
_cell.angle_gamma   90.00
#
_symmetry.space_group_name_H-M   'P 1'
#
loop_
_entity.id
_entity.type
_entity.pdbx_description
1 polymer ?
#
loop_
_entity_poly.entity_id
_entity_poly.type
_entity_poly.pdbx_seq_one_letter_code
_entity_poly.pdbx_strand_id
1 'polypeptide(L)'
;MPHGSGGDAPEVSLTHTVALYDPADGRVVHLHQVVVLGGGGRVEEDRAEREAVENARLRGHDVGGLRVQHVTAPLPDRPGVLHVDTATGELVALAPRPSP
;
A
#
# COMPACT_ATOMS: atom_id res chain seq x y z
N MET A 1 11.44 33.44 9.44
CA MET A 1 12.15 32.14 9.38
C MET A 1 11.71 31.44 8.10
N PRO A 2 12.50 31.40 7.01
CA PRO A 2 12.15 30.61 5.85
C PRO A 2 12.50 29.13 6.13
N HIS A 3 11.57 28.25 5.80
CA HIS A 3 11.66 26.80 5.95
C HIS A 3 12.67 26.24 4.93
N GLY A 4 13.51 25.30 5.35
CA GLY A 4 14.57 24.74 4.51
C GLY A 4 14.02 24.12 3.22
N SER A 5 14.59 24.50 2.09
CA SER A 5 14.45 23.80 0.83
C SER A 5 15.19 22.46 0.96
N GLY A 6 14.42 21.38 1.11
CA GLY A 6 14.92 20.05 0.81
C GLY A 6 15.32 20.05 -0.67
N GLY A 7 16.58 19.68 -0.94
CA GLY A 7 17.20 19.76 -2.27
C GLY A 7 16.46 18.95 -3.33
N ASP A 8 16.90 19.12 -4.58
CA ASP A 8 16.38 18.50 -5.81
C ASP A 8 16.10 16.99 -5.69
N ALA A 9 14.98 16.62 -5.07
CA ALA A 9 14.50 15.27 -5.03
C ALA A 9 14.02 14.93 -6.44
N PRO A 10 14.53 13.84 -7.07
CA PRO A 10 14.07 13.47 -8.39
C PRO A 10 12.57 13.21 -8.37
N GLU A 11 11.87 13.59 -9.44
CA GLU A 11 10.44 13.38 -9.57
C GLU A 11 10.09 11.90 -9.41
N VAL A 12 8.92 11.60 -8.83
CA VAL A 12 8.41 10.22 -8.79
C VAL A 12 7.99 9.83 -10.20
N SER A 13 8.60 8.78 -10.74
CA SER A 13 8.33 8.27 -12.08
C SER A 13 7.23 7.21 -12.09
N LEU A 14 7.13 6.41 -11.02
CA LEU A 14 6.16 5.33 -10.88
C LEU A 14 5.94 4.98 -9.41
N THR A 15 4.71 4.62 -9.05
CA THR A 15 4.39 4.06 -7.75
C THR A 15 3.61 2.77 -7.92
N HIS A 16 4.11 1.66 -7.40
CA HIS A 16 3.34 0.43 -7.24
C HIS A 16 2.83 0.34 -5.81
N THR A 17 1.51 0.18 -5.65
CA THR A 17 0.88 -0.03 -4.35
C THR A 17 0.25 -1.42 -4.33
N VAL A 18 0.64 -2.23 -3.36
CA VAL A 18 0.15 -3.60 -3.17
C VAL A 18 -0.45 -3.73 -1.79
N ALA A 19 -1.71 -4.14 -1.73
CA ALA A 19 -2.41 -4.46 -0.49
C ALA A 19 -2.50 -5.96 -0.29
N LEU A 20 -2.08 -6.44 0.88
CA LEU A 20 -2.39 -7.78 1.36
C LEU A 20 -3.56 -7.67 2.34
N TYR A 21 -4.65 -8.36 2.03
CA TYR A 21 -5.89 -8.27 2.78
C TYR A 21 -6.48 -9.63 3.13
N ASP A 22 -7.24 -9.66 4.21
CA ASP A 22 -8.05 -10.82 4.60
C ASP A 22 -9.31 -10.88 3.73
N PRO A 23 -9.51 -11.93 2.91
CA PRO A 23 -10.67 -12.02 2.04
C PRO A 23 -11.99 -12.21 2.78
N ALA A 24 -11.98 -12.54 4.08
CA ALA A 24 -13.20 -12.74 4.86
C ALA A 24 -13.93 -11.42 5.14
N ASP A 25 -13.18 -10.33 5.36
CA ASP A 25 -13.73 -9.02 5.75
C ASP A 25 -13.12 -7.82 4.98
N GLY A 26 -12.23 -8.09 4.03
CA GLY A 26 -11.55 -7.07 3.23
C GLY A 26 -10.45 -6.31 3.98
N ARG A 27 -10.18 -6.62 5.25
CA ARG A 27 -9.24 -5.85 6.07
C ARG A 27 -7.82 -5.95 5.52
N VAL A 28 -7.17 -4.81 5.30
CA VAL A 28 -5.77 -4.76 4.89
C VAL A 28 -4.87 -5.05 6.09
N VAL A 29 -4.05 -6.08 5.95
CA VAL A 29 -3.06 -6.51 6.95
C VAL A 29 -1.71 -5.88 6.67
N HIS A 30 -1.37 -5.70 5.39
CA HIS A 30 -0.12 -5.07 4.98
C HIS A 30 -0.32 -4.23 3.72
N LEU A 31 0.15 -2.98 3.75
CA LEU A 31 0.21 -2.10 2.59
C LEU A 31 1.68 -1.90 2.23
N HIS A 32 2.03 -2.19 0.98
CA HIS A 32 3.37 -2.08 0.44
C HIS A 32 3.37 -1.05 -0.69
N GLN A 33 4.25 -0.04 -0.59
CA GLN A 33 4.42 0.95 -1.64
C GLN A 33 5.86 0.95 -2.13
N VAL A 34 6.03 0.74 -3.44
CA VAL A 34 7.30 0.89 -4.14
C VAL A 34 7.25 2.19 -4.93
N VAL A 35 8.07 3.16 -4.54
CA VAL A 35 8.19 4.44 -5.23
C VAL A 35 9.48 4.44 -6.06
N VAL A 36 9.34 4.58 -7.37
CA VAL A 36 10.46 4.72 -8.30
C VAL A 36 10.66 6.21 -8.59
N LEU A 37 11.89 6.68 -8.40
CA LEU A 37 12.27 8.06 -8.69
C LEU A 37 12.84 8.18 -10.11
N GLY A 38 12.88 9.39 -10.67
CA GLY A 38 13.46 9.68 -11.99
C GLY A 38 14.91 9.22 -12.08
N GLY A 39 15.22 8.42 -13.11
CA GLY A 39 16.53 7.77 -13.27
C GLY A 39 16.68 6.42 -12.55
N GLY A 40 15.67 6.00 -11.78
CA GLY A 40 15.61 4.68 -11.15
C GLY A 40 15.32 3.54 -12.14
N GLY A 41 15.68 2.33 -11.76
CA GLY A 41 15.34 1.13 -12.54
C GLY A 41 13.85 0.84 -12.50
N ARG A 42 13.30 0.35 -13.62
CA ARG A 42 11.89 -0.08 -13.70
C ARG A 42 11.65 -1.26 -12.76
N VAL A 43 10.57 -1.17 -12.00
CA VAL A 43 10.03 -2.28 -11.21
C VAL A 43 8.80 -2.80 -11.94
N GLU A 44 8.68 -4.12 -12.05
CA GLU A 44 7.48 -4.76 -12.60
C GLU A 44 6.53 -5.13 -11.45
N GLU A 45 5.24 -5.19 -11.74
CA GLU A 45 4.18 -5.47 -10.76
C GLU A 45 4.42 -6.78 -10.00
N ASP A 46 4.81 -7.85 -10.71
CA ASP A 46 5.15 -9.15 -10.11
C ASP A 46 6.27 -9.06 -9.07
N ARG A 47 7.22 -8.13 -9.28
CA ARG A 47 8.31 -7.91 -8.32
C ARG A 47 7.80 -7.18 -7.09
N ALA A 48 6.98 -6.14 -7.27
CA ALA A 48 6.37 -5.41 -6.16
C ALA A 48 5.49 -6.34 -5.30
N GLU A 49 4.77 -7.28 -5.93
CA GLU A 49 3.98 -8.29 -5.23
C GLU A 49 4.84 -9.23 -4.39
N ARG A 50 5.91 -9.80 -4.97
CA ARG A 50 6.83 -10.66 -4.23
C ARG A 50 7.45 -9.94 -3.04
N GLU A 51 7.91 -8.70 -3.25
CA GLU A 51 8.48 -7.87 -2.19
C GLU A 51 7.42 -7.58 -1.10
N ALA A 52 6.16 -7.33 -1.45
CA ALA A 52 5.08 -7.13 -0.48
C ALA A 52 4.84 -8.38 0.39
N VAL A 53 4.77 -9.57 -0.21
CA VAL A 53 4.57 -10.84 0.50
C VAL A 53 5.75 -11.16 1.42
N GLU A 54 6.98 -11.00 0.92
CA GLU A 54 8.19 -11.21 1.72
C GLU A 54 8.26 -10.24 2.91
N ASN A 55 8.00 -8.95 2.69
CA ASN A 55 7.97 -7.97 3.77
C ASN A 55 6.88 -8.25 4.80
N ALA A 56 5.70 -8.70 4.38
CA ALA A 56 4.65 -9.07 5.31
C ALA A 56 5.02 -10.28 6.17
N ARG A 57 5.65 -11.31 5.57
CA ARG A 57 6.19 -12.46 6.31
C ARG A 57 7.26 -12.04 7.32
N LEU A 58 8.19 -11.17 6.91
CA LEU A 58 9.25 -10.66 7.78
C LEU A 58 8.70 -9.86 8.97
N ARG A 59 7.53 -9.24 8.82
CA ARG A 59 6.80 -8.54 9.89
C ARG A 59 5.93 -9.47 10.75
N GLY A 60 5.96 -10.77 10.50
CA GLY A 60 5.26 -11.78 11.28
C GLY A 60 3.79 -11.99 10.90
N HIS A 61 3.36 -11.50 9.73
CA HIS A 61 2.02 -11.78 9.24
C HIS A 61 1.92 -13.20 8.67
N ASP A 62 0.84 -13.91 9.00
CA ASP A 62 0.47 -15.12 8.27
C ASP A 62 -0.13 -14.71 6.91
N VAL A 63 0.67 -14.88 5.86
CA VAL A 63 0.27 -14.53 4.50
C VAL A 63 -0.47 -15.65 3.78
N GLY A 64 -0.56 -16.86 4.35
CA GLY A 64 -1.14 -18.03 3.67
C GLY A 64 -2.62 -17.88 3.34
N GLY A 65 -3.35 -17.11 4.14
CA GLY A 65 -4.77 -16.80 3.94
C GLY A 65 -5.05 -15.45 3.28
N LEU A 66 -4.02 -14.65 2.99
CA LEU A 66 -4.21 -13.29 2.48
C LEU A 66 -4.31 -13.28 0.95
N ARG A 67 -5.07 -12.33 0.43
CA ARG A 67 -5.11 -12.02 -1.00
C ARG A 67 -4.30 -10.78 -1.30
N VAL A 68 -3.74 -10.75 -2.51
CA VAL A 68 -3.01 -9.61 -3.07
C VAL A 68 -3.98 -8.77 -3.90
N GLN A 69 -3.93 -7.45 -3.74
CA GLN A 69 -4.58 -6.49 -4.63
C GLN A 69 -3.57 -5.42 -5.04
N HIS A 70 -3.40 -5.23 -6.36
CA HIS A 70 -2.70 -4.07 -6.90
C HIS A 70 -3.65 -2.88 -6.90
N VAL A 71 -3.22 -1.79 -6.30
CA VAL A 71 -4.05 -0.59 -6.09
C VAL A 71 -3.62 0.45 -7.11
N THR A 72 -4.53 0.77 -8.02
CA THR A 72 -4.33 1.79 -9.06
C THR A 72 -4.94 3.14 -8.68
N ALA A 73 -5.88 3.16 -7.73
CA ALA A 73 -6.49 4.36 -7.20
C ALA A 73 -5.61 5.02 -6.12
N PRO A 74 -5.72 6.35 -5.91
CA PRO A 74 -5.05 7.03 -4.80
C PRO A 74 -5.41 6.41 -3.45
N LEU A 75 -4.47 6.44 -2.51
CA LEU A 75 -4.74 6.04 -1.15
C LEU A 75 -5.78 6.98 -0.51
N PRO A 76 -6.65 6.48 0.39
CA PRO A 76 -7.58 7.34 1.11
C PRO A 76 -6.85 8.43 1.91
N ASP A 77 -7.26 9.69 1.75
CA ASP A 77 -6.68 10.84 2.47
C ASP A 77 -7.06 10.89 3.96
N ARG A 78 -8.04 10.07 4.37
CA ARG A 78 -8.56 10.05 5.72
C ARG A 78 -7.91 8.96 6.57
N PRO A 79 -7.55 9.24 7.84
CA PRO A 79 -7.01 8.23 8.73
C PRO A 79 -8.07 7.17 9.05
N GLY A 80 -7.65 5.91 9.15
CA GLY A 80 -8.56 4.80 9.44
C GLY A 80 -7.93 3.44 9.19
N VAL A 81 -8.70 2.39 9.47
CA VAL A 81 -8.32 1.03 9.10
C VAL A 81 -8.61 0.87 7.61
N LEU A 82 -7.60 0.49 6.85
CA LEU A 82 -7.74 0.28 5.42
C LEU A 82 -8.42 -1.07 5.14
N HIS A 83 -9.37 -1.05 4.22
CA HIS A 83 -10.03 -2.22 3.68
C HIS A 83 -9.97 -2.19 2.15
N VAL A 84 -9.92 -3.35 1.53
CA VAL A 84 -10.19 -3.52 0.10
C VAL A 84 -11.69 -3.80 -0.04
N ASP A 85 -12.38 -2.97 -0.82
CA ASP A 85 -13.71 -3.33 -1.31
C ASP A 85 -13.54 -4.49 -2.29
N THR A 86 -13.97 -5.69 -1.90
CA THR A 86 -13.79 -6.89 -2.73
C THR A 86 -14.62 -6.89 -4.00
N ALA A 87 -15.61 -6.00 -4.14
CA ALA A 87 -16.43 -5.86 -5.34
C ALA A 87 -15.75 -4.97 -6.39
N THR A 88 -15.06 -3.91 -5.95
CA THR A 88 -14.44 -2.92 -6.85
C THR A 88 -12.92 -3.04 -6.93
N GLY A 89 -12.29 -3.67 -5.95
CA GLY A 89 -10.82 -3.71 -5.79
C GLY A 89 -10.23 -2.42 -5.23
N GLU A 90 -11.06 -1.47 -4.81
CA GLU A 90 -10.62 -0.16 -4.32
C GLU A 90 -10.24 -0.20 -2.83
N LEU A 91 -9.28 0.64 -2.46
CA LEU A 91 -8.89 0.85 -1.07
C LEU A 91 -9.81 1.88 -0.42
N VAL A 92 -10.46 1.49 0.67
CA VAL A 92 -11.33 2.36 1.47
C VAL A 92 -10.81 2.46 2.89
N ALA A 93 -10.79 3.66 3.45
CA ALA A 93 -10.52 3.84 4.87
C ALA A 93 -11.84 3.77 5.64
N LEU A 94 -11.98 2.82 6.56
CA LEU A 94 -13.07 2.79 7.51
C LEU A 94 -12.71 3.68 8.70
N ALA A 95 -13.64 4.54 9.11
CA ALA A 95 -13.46 5.34 10.31
C ALA A 95 -13.25 4.39 11.50
N PRO A 96 -12.34 4.71 12.43
CA PRO A 96 -12.23 3.93 13.65
C PRO A 96 -13.60 3.89 14.32
N ARG A 97 -14.06 2.69 14.71
CA ARG A 97 -15.29 2.59 15.51
C ARG A 97 -15.15 3.54 16.70
N PRO A 98 -16.13 4.42 16.96
CA PRO A 98 -16.11 5.19 18.19
C PRO A 98 -16.07 4.19 19.35
N SER A 99 -15.06 4.35 20.23
CA SER A 99 -15.03 3.63 21.50
C SER A 99 -16.33 3.95 22.28
N PRO A 100 -16.97 2.95 22.93
CA PRO A 100 -18.13 3.20 23.78
C PRO A 100 -17.78 4.10 24.98
#